data_AF-R7U154-F1
#
_entry.id   AF-R7U154-F1
#
_cell.length_a   1.000
_cell.length_b   1.000
_cell.length_c   1.000
_cell.angle_alpha   90.00
_cell.angle_beta   90.00
_cell.angle_gamma   90.00
#
_symmetry.space_group_name_H-M   'P 1'
#
loop_
_entity.id
_entity.type
_entity.pdbx_description
1 polymer ?
#
loop_
_entity_poly.entity_id
_entity_poly.type
_entity_poly.pdbx_seq_one_letter_code
_entity_poly.pdbx_strand_id
1 'polypeptide(L)'
;MAFGNPTKYLRLDKVGVAGSTREMWDRGVHEASEEYKGRMHNLCCDNCHSHVAYALNTMQYDGSTSWNMVTLCFMLLLHGRYVSFCGALKTWLPFIILIVIILAVVLALKL
;
A
#
# COMPACT_ATOMS: atom_id res chain seq x y z
N MET A 1 -4.77 13.40 -4.72
CA MET A 1 -4.10 12.11 -5.03
C MET A 1 -4.35 11.79 -6.49
N ALA A 2 -3.35 11.27 -7.20
CA ALA A 2 -3.45 10.95 -8.63
C ALA A 2 -4.56 9.92 -8.95
N PHE A 3 -4.91 9.04 -7.99
CA PHE A 3 -5.83 7.92 -8.17
C PHE A 3 -7.20 8.12 -7.48
N GLY A 4 -7.61 9.37 -7.24
CA GLY A 4 -8.88 9.68 -6.58
C GLY A 4 -8.88 9.42 -5.07
N ASN A 5 -10.07 9.23 -4.50
CA ASN A 5 -10.25 9.04 -3.07
C ASN A 5 -9.89 7.59 -2.64
N PRO A 6 -9.24 7.38 -1.49
CA PRO A 6 -8.87 6.05 -1.02
C PRO A 6 -10.12 5.23 -0.71
N THR A 7 -10.12 3.97 -1.14
CA THR A 7 -11.19 3.00 -0.85
C THR A 7 -10.78 1.97 0.19
N LYS A 8 -9.48 1.85 0.45
CA LYS A 8 -8.86 0.89 1.37
C LYS A 8 -7.64 1.52 2.05
N TYR A 9 -7.38 1.15 3.31
CA TYR A 9 -6.23 1.62 4.07
C TYR A 9 -5.65 0.52 4.95
N LEU A 10 -4.35 0.60 5.23
CA LEU A 10 -3.68 -0.21 6.26
C LEU A 10 -3.44 0.70 7.47
N ARG A 11 -3.93 0.30 8.65
CA ARG A 11 -3.69 1.05 9.89
C ARG A 11 -2.51 0.43 10.62
N LEU A 12 -1.44 1.20 10.76
CA LEU A 12 -0.25 0.84 11.53
C LEU A 12 -0.39 1.33 12.98
N ASP A 13 0.17 0.59 13.93
CA ASP A 13 0.15 0.92 15.36
C ASP A 13 1.50 1.51 15.78
N LYS A 14 1.48 2.68 16.42
CA LYS A 14 2.70 3.35 16.89
C LYS A 14 3.46 2.56 17.94
N VAL A 15 2.81 1.60 18.61
CA VAL A 15 3.46 0.68 19.56
C VAL A 15 4.56 -0.16 18.89
N GLY A 16 4.45 -0.42 17.58
CA GLY A 16 5.44 -1.18 16.82
C GLY A 16 6.81 -0.48 16.66
N VAL A 17 6.94 0.81 16.97
CA VAL A 17 8.22 1.53 16.83
C VAL A 17 9.18 1.11 17.94
N ALA A 18 10.43 0.78 17.58
CA ALA A 18 11.48 0.50 18.57
C ALA A 18 11.66 1.71 19.51
N GLY A 19 11.64 1.51 20.82
CA GLY A 19 11.68 2.61 21.80
C GLY A 19 10.37 3.39 21.97
N SER A 20 9.33 3.08 21.19
CA SER A 20 7.92 3.48 21.33
C SER A 20 7.65 4.96 21.58
N THR A 21 8.52 5.87 21.13
CA THR A 21 8.28 7.31 21.24
C THR A 21 7.61 7.86 19.99
N ARG A 22 6.65 8.77 20.19
CA ARG A 22 6.04 9.57 19.11
C ARG A 22 7.10 10.26 18.25
N GLU A 23 8.18 10.70 18.87
CA GLU A 23 9.29 11.38 18.20
C GLU A 23 9.98 10.49 17.17
N MET A 24 10.17 9.19 17.46
CA MET A 24 10.77 8.26 16.50
C MET A 24 9.87 8.01 15.29
N TRP A 25 8.56 7.92 15.51
CA TRP A 25 7.59 7.85 14.41
C TRP A 25 7.66 9.11 13.55
N ASP A 26 7.53 10.29 14.16
CA ASP A 26 7.51 11.57 13.44
C ASP A 26 8.84 11.80 12.70
N ARG A 27 9.98 11.44 13.30
CA ARG A 27 11.30 11.49 12.66
C ARG A 27 11.40 10.54 11.46
N GLY A 28 11.00 9.27 11.61
CA GLY A 28 11.07 8.30 10.50
C GLY A 28 10.22 8.71 9.30
N VAL A 29 9.03 9.28 9.54
CA VAL A 29 8.18 9.85 8.47
C VAL A 29 8.83 11.07 7.82
N HIS A 30 9.42 11.95 8.63
CA HIS A 30 10.09 13.15 8.14
C HIS A 30 11.31 12.81 7.28
N GLU A 31 12.20 11.96 7.76
CA GLU A 31 13.40 11.51 7.03
C GLU A 31 13.03 10.83 5.72
N ALA A 32 12.02 9.95 5.72
CA ALA A 32 11.54 9.33 4.49
C ALA A 32 11.06 10.37 3.48
N SER A 33 10.37 11.43 3.93
CA SER A 33 9.90 12.51 3.07
C SER A 33 11.04 13.36 2.52
N GLU A 34 12.05 13.65 3.34
CA GLU A 34 13.26 14.38 2.93
C GLU A 34 14.09 13.61 1.91
N GLU A 35 14.14 12.29 2.02
CA GLU A 35 14.78 11.43 1.03
C GLU A 35 13.97 11.37 -0.27
N TYR A 36 12.67 11.07 -0.17
CA TYR A 36 11.82 10.81 -1.34
C TYR A 36 11.41 12.07 -2.11
N LYS A 37 11.51 13.28 -1.54
CA LYS A 37 11.30 14.52 -2.31
C LYS A 37 12.33 14.69 -3.43
N GLY A 38 13.54 14.13 -3.24
CA GLY A 38 14.62 14.18 -4.23
C GLY A 38 14.65 12.99 -5.19
N ARG A 39 13.83 11.95 -4.96
CA ARG A 39 13.81 10.72 -5.75
C ARG A 39 12.71 10.73 -6.80
N MET A 40 13.07 10.27 -8.00
CA MET A 40 12.09 10.06 -9.07
C MET A 40 11.21 8.86 -8.74
N HIS A 41 9.92 9.11 -8.51
CA HIS A 41 8.96 8.05 -8.29
C HIS A 41 8.55 7.42 -9.62
N ASN A 42 8.58 6.09 -9.69
CA ASN A 42 8.03 5.32 -10.79
C ASN A 42 6.89 4.43 -10.27
N LEU A 43 6.06 3.89 -11.17
CA LEU A 43 4.85 3.18 -10.74
C LEU A 43 5.16 1.81 -10.07
N CYS A 44 6.20 1.12 -10.50
CA CYS A 44 6.40 -0.31 -10.19
C CYS A 44 7.54 -0.60 -9.20
N CYS A 45 8.64 0.13 -9.24
CA CYS A 45 9.91 -0.23 -8.60
C CYS A 45 10.37 0.76 -7.53
N ASP A 46 10.00 2.04 -7.62
CA ASP A 46 10.27 3.05 -6.58
C ASP A 46 9.05 3.97 -6.45
N ASN A 47 8.06 3.50 -5.69
CA ASN A 47 6.73 4.08 -5.63
C ASN A 47 6.36 4.50 -4.20
N CYS A 48 5.10 4.88 -3.99
CA CYS A 48 4.61 5.29 -2.67
C CYS A 48 4.77 4.21 -1.59
N HIS A 49 4.75 2.92 -1.94
CA HIS A 49 5.02 1.86 -0.97
C HIS A 49 6.52 1.77 -0.65
N SER A 50 7.43 2.05 -1.59
CA SER A 50 8.86 2.16 -1.30
C SER A 50 9.14 3.30 -0.32
N HIS A 51 8.46 4.44 -0.48
CA HIS A 51 8.53 5.57 0.47
C HIS A 51 8.09 5.17 1.88
N VAL A 52 6.92 4.50 2.01
CA VAL A 52 6.44 4.02 3.31
C VAL A 52 7.36 2.95 3.89
N ALA A 53 7.87 2.03 3.07
CA ALA A 53 8.82 1.01 3.51
C ALA A 53 10.11 1.63 4.06
N TYR A 54 10.63 2.68 3.42
CA TYR A 54 11.77 3.43 3.92
C TYR A 54 11.47 4.01 5.31
N ALA A 55 10.32 4.67 5.49
CA ALA A 55 9.93 5.21 6.79
C ALA A 55 9.89 4.11 7.87
N LEU A 56 9.27 2.96 7.58
CA LEU A 56 9.15 1.84 8.51
C LEU A 56 10.51 1.24 8.88
N ASN A 57 11.43 1.13 7.91
CA ASN A 57 12.79 0.67 8.17
C ASN A 57 13.58 1.66 9.04
N THR A 58 13.46 2.95 8.76
CA THR A 58 14.13 4.01 9.53
C THR A 58 13.70 4.01 11.00
N MET A 59 12.42 3.80 11.27
CA MET A 59 11.89 3.72 12.64
C MET A 59 11.93 2.32 13.27
N GLN A 60 12.50 1.33 12.56
CA GLN A 60 12.55 -0.08 12.98
C GLN A 60 11.18 -0.61 13.42
N TYR A 61 10.16 -0.32 12.61
CA TYR A 61 8.78 -0.70 12.91
C TYR A 61 8.64 -2.24 13.00
N ASP A 62 7.97 -2.69 14.06
CA ASP A 62 7.88 -4.08 14.54
C ASP A 62 9.24 -4.78 14.67
N GLY A 63 10.28 -4.03 15.05
CA GLY A 63 11.64 -4.55 15.19
C GLY A 63 12.28 -4.98 13.87
N SER A 64 11.74 -4.53 12.74
CA SER A 64 12.20 -4.92 11.40
C SER A 64 12.77 -3.73 10.62
N THR A 65 13.81 -4.00 9.84
CA THR A 65 14.42 -3.09 8.86
C THR A 65 14.35 -3.65 7.44
N SER A 66 13.49 -4.65 7.20
CA SER A 66 13.35 -5.33 5.91
C SER A 66 12.00 -5.08 5.24
N TRP A 67 11.31 -3.99 5.60
CA TRP A 67 10.10 -3.54 4.93
C TRP A 67 10.41 -3.19 3.47
N ASN A 68 9.51 -3.56 2.56
CA ASN A 68 9.63 -3.23 1.14
C ASN A 68 8.25 -3.05 0.49
N MET A 69 8.25 -2.53 -0.74
CA MET A 69 7.02 -2.24 -1.50
C MET A 69 6.14 -3.47 -1.73
N VAL A 70 6.72 -4.66 -1.91
CA VAL A 70 5.99 -5.91 -2.13
C VAL A 70 5.27 -6.33 -0.85
N THR A 71 5.98 -6.34 0.29
CA THR A 71 5.37 -6.67 1.59
C THR A 71 4.20 -5.74 1.92
N LEU A 72 4.36 -4.44 1.70
CA LEU A 72 3.29 -3.46 1.93
C LEU A 72 2.11 -3.62 0.96
N CYS A 73 2.38 -3.94 -0.30
CA CYS A 73 1.34 -4.24 -1.29
C CYS A 73 0.47 -5.43 -0.82
N PHE A 74 1.09 -6.53 -0.42
CA PHE A 74 0.36 -7.70 0.09
C PHE A 74 -0.35 -7.42 1.41
N MET A 75 0.24 -6.64 2.32
CA MET A 75 -0.43 -6.26 3.57
C MET A 75 -1.66 -5.39 3.29
N LEU A 76 -1.59 -4.42 2.38
CA LEU A 76 -2.75 -3.63 2.00
C LEU A 76 -3.81 -4.49 1.29
N LEU A 77 -3.39 -5.43 0.44
CA LEU A 77 -4.28 -6.34 -0.28
C LEU A 77 -5.04 -7.30 0.65
N LEU A 78 -4.34 -7.93 1.60
CA LEU A 78 -4.91 -8.97 2.45
C LEU A 78 -5.46 -8.44 3.79
N HIS A 79 -4.76 -7.49 4.42
CA HIS A 79 -5.08 -6.98 5.75
C HIS A 79 -5.63 -5.55 5.76
N GLY A 80 -5.65 -4.87 4.61
CA GLY A 80 -6.22 -3.53 4.52
C GLY A 80 -7.73 -3.53 4.79
N ARG A 81 -8.21 -2.46 5.43
CA ARG A 81 -9.62 -2.24 5.73
C ARG A 81 -10.24 -1.34 4.67
N TYR A 82 -11.44 -1.68 4.21
CA TYR A 82 -12.20 -0.80 3.34
C TYR A 82 -12.72 0.42 4.11
N VAL A 83 -12.71 1.58 3.47
CA VAL A 83 -13.27 2.82 4.03
C VAL A 83 -14.79 2.70 4.19
N SER A 84 -15.44 1.97 3.28
CA SER A 84 -16.87 1.69 3.33
C SER A 84 -17.21 0.49 2.44
N PHE A 85 -18.44 -0.02 2.55
CA PHE A 85 -18.97 -1.05 1.63
C PHE A 85 -18.91 -0.59 0.17
N CYS A 86 -19.29 0.67 -0.12
CA CYS A 86 -19.15 1.27 -1.45
C CYS A 86 -17.69 1.33 -1.90
N GLY A 87 -16.74 1.55 -0.98
CA GLY A 87 -15.31 1.45 -1.25
C GLY A 87 -14.90 0.06 -1.71
N ALA A 88 -15.38 -0.99 -1.04
CA ALA A 88 -15.11 -2.38 -1.43
C ALA A 88 -15.66 -2.71 -2.83
N LEU A 89 -16.88 -2.26 -3.14
CA LEU A 89 -17.46 -2.42 -4.47
C LEU A 89 -16.62 -1.72 -5.53
N LYS A 90 -16.22 -0.46 -5.29
CA LYS A 90 -15.35 0.29 -6.21
C LYS A 90 -14.00 -0.39 -6.45
N THR A 91 -13.46 -1.09 -5.46
CA THR A 91 -12.20 -1.83 -5.61
C THR A 91 -12.34 -3.06 -6.50
N TRP A 92 -13.38 -3.89 -6.31
CA TRP A 92 -13.44 -5.21 -6.93
C TRP A 92 -14.35 -5.32 -8.14
N LEU A 93 -15.43 -4.54 -8.19
CA LEU A 93 -16.46 -4.71 -9.22
C LEU A 93 -15.92 -4.55 -10.65
N PRO A 94 -15.08 -3.54 -10.97
CA PRO A 94 -14.53 -3.42 -12.33
C PRO A 94 -13.69 -4.63 -12.76
N PHE A 95 -12.88 -5.16 -11.83
CA PHE A 95 -12.04 -6.33 -12.08
C PHE A 95 -12.86 -7.61 -12.29
N ILE A 96 -13.90 -7.81 -11.46
CA ILE A 96 -14.81 -8.95 -11.59
C ILE A 96 -15.55 -8.89 -12.94
N ILE A 97 -16.07 -7.72 -13.34
CA ILE A 97 -16.73 -7.55 -14.64
C ILE A 97 -15.78 -7.90 -15.79
N LEU A 98 -14.53 -7.43 -15.73
CA LEU A 98 -13.53 -7.74 -16.75
C LEU A 98 -13.25 -9.26 -16.84
N ILE A 99 -13.08 -9.94 -15.71
CA ILE A 99 -12.92 -11.41 -15.67
C ILE A 99 -14.13 -12.11 -16.29
N VAL A 100 -15.34 -11.72 -15.92
CA VAL A 100 -16.58 -12.31 -16.44
C VAL A 100 -16.66 -12.17 -17.96
N ILE A 101 -16.32 -11.00 -18.51
CA ILE A 101 -16.27 -10.77 -19.96
C ILE A 101 -15.22 -11.67 -20.63
N ILE A 102 -14.00 -11.73 -20.08
CA ILE A 102 -12.92 -12.57 -20.64
C ILE A 102 -13.34 -14.04 -20.65
N LEU A 103 -13.86 -14.55 -19.54
CA LEU A 103 -14.33 -15.94 -19.44
C LEU A 103 -15.47 -16.24 -20.41
N ALA A 104 -16.43 -15.31 -20.56
CA ALA A 104 -17.52 -15.46 -21.51
C ALA A 104 -17.02 -15.54 -22.96
N VAL A 105 -16.04 -14.71 -23.33
CA VAL A 105 -15.41 -14.73 -24.67
C VAL A 105 -14.64 -16.03 -24.90
N VAL A 106 -13.80 -16.44 -23.94
CA VAL A 106 -13.03 -17.70 -24.03
C VAL A 106 -13.97 -18.88 -24.23
N LEU A 107 -15.04 -18.96 -23.42
CA LEU A 107 -16.03 -20.04 -23.52
C LEU A 107 -16.82 -19.99 -24.83
N ALA A 108 -17.25 -18.81 -25.27
CA ALA A 108 -18.00 -18.64 -26.51
C ALA A 108 -17.17 -18.99 -27.76
N LEU A 109 -15.88 -18.69 -27.74
CA LEU A 109 -14.94 -19.01 -28.81
C LEU A 109 -14.38 -20.43 -28.71
N LYS A 110 -14.72 -21.18 -27.64
CA LYS A 110 -14.16 -22.50 -27.31
C LYS A 110 -12.62 -22.52 -27.33
N LEU A 111 -12.02 -21.41 -26.90
CA LEU A 111 -10.57 -21.32 -26.70
C LEU A 111 -10.13 -22.10 -25.46
#